data_AF-A0A4T0WZP9-F1
#
_entry.id   AF-A0A4T0WZP9-F1
#
_cell.length_a   1.000
_cell.length_b   1.000
_cell.length_c   1.000
_cell.angle_alpha   90.00
_cell.angle_beta   90.00
_cell.angle_gamma   90.00
#
_symmetry.space_group_name_H-M   'P 1'
#
loop_
_entity.id
_entity.type
_entity.pdbx_description
1 polymer ?
#
loop_
_entity_poly.entity_id
_entity_poly.type
_entity_poly.pdbx_seq_one_letter_code
_entity_poly.pdbx_strand_id
1 'polypeptide(L)'
;MSYRRRKNQDPGNDGGVKGPSSALTSFLREQGINAENIRSRYERSLRQSEDVPDTSGTTTPNDIGPAEDEPQEDISINLQLDSDEEEIEDSGEAVQKRRKVDMTISSVGAMIFCLECDQEFNLSLNSKKIEKYGKVGFLCPSCTKIQIRRDRLAKKHEIEARKKRKRVAAALLDKKQFKLPSLQDICIHVISDNIDGVEILGDIGNHNKIKISRILAKNRSLTNRTLTLFLDNDTKELELWDCSKLDKSSLDKIPAFCPQIEKLILNMCGQLHNDNLNYFGSKLTNLKHLELNGPFLINNETWQNFFESSVAKNLKHFHLRNTHRFSTDSLVSLLENCGKNLESLTLSRLDGLNSKPVYDLLPHFLTNIKHLELSYPHQENLIDDDLIIALLALNCESLETLILDKCSGLTNRILSEGLKLFGAKLTKLSLADLDQIDDTGIGNLFDDWKINHGLHSINIERCISLGDKSVFKMLEHSCETLVQLNMNSVKNISKHLFGKLSRTTVFPSLTSLDVGFVRSVDDSVLAIISRICPKLEILEIYGNNRCTDKALFRENLTVIGRQTDSI
;
A
#
# COMPACT_ATOMS: atom_id res chain seq x y z
N MET A 1 19.02 30.90 43.50
CA MET A 1 18.89 32.02 42.55
C MET A 1 17.47 31.99 41.98
N SER A 2 16.68 33.01 42.30
CA SER A 2 15.27 33.12 41.96
C SER A 2 15.12 33.80 40.58
N TYR A 3 14.40 33.19 39.65
CA TYR A 3 14.02 33.85 38.39
C TYR A 3 12.50 33.95 38.29
N ARG A 4 12.00 35.15 38.61
CA ARG A 4 10.63 35.63 38.38
C ARG A 4 10.41 35.81 36.88
N ARG A 5 9.38 35.15 36.30
CA ARG A 5 8.82 35.53 35.00
C ARG A 5 7.74 36.60 35.22
N ARG A 6 7.96 37.80 34.66
CA ARG A 6 6.96 38.88 34.57
C ARG A 6 5.93 38.55 33.48
N LYS A 7 4.65 38.62 33.82
CA LYS A 7 3.51 38.77 32.89
C LYS A 7 3.51 40.22 32.38
N ASN A 8 3.47 40.41 31.07
CA ASN A 8 2.93 41.63 30.45
C ASN A 8 1.72 41.20 29.61
N GLN A 9 0.55 41.75 29.97
CA GLN A 9 -0.64 41.82 29.14
C GLN A 9 -0.61 43.18 28.46
N ASP A 10 -0.84 43.23 27.14
CA ASP A 10 -1.48 44.36 26.48
C ASP A 10 -2.35 43.82 25.33
N PRO A 11 -3.55 44.39 25.07
CA PRO A 11 -4.57 43.78 24.22
C PRO A 11 -4.59 44.39 22.81
N GLY A 12 -4.94 43.58 21.82
CA GLY A 12 -5.46 44.03 20.53
C GLY A 12 -4.46 44.02 19.38
N ASN A 13 -4.41 42.91 18.64
CA ASN A 13 -4.32 42.89 17.18
C ASN A 13 -4.47 41.44 16.67
N ASP A 14 -5.71 40.93 16.53
CA ASP A 14 -5.94 39.58 16.00
C ASP A 14 -6.09 39.61 14.47
N GLY A 15 -4.96 39.88 13.81
CA GLY A 15 -4.78 39.70 12.37
C GLY A 15 -4.19 38.32 12.08
N GLY A 16 -4.92 37.25 12.39
CA GLY A 16 -4.48 35.88 12.16
C GLY A 16 -4.48 35.51 10.67
N VAL A 17 -3.33 35.67 10.01
CA VAL A 17 -3.05 34.99 8.73
C VAL A 17 -2.98 33.49 9.02
N LYS A 18 -4.03 32.75 8.67
CA LYS A 18 -4.01 31.28 8.67
C LYS A 18 -3.13 30.79 7.52
N GLY A 19 -2.08 30.04 7.85
CA GLY A 19 -1.32 29.26 6.87
C GLY A 19 -2.18 28.17 6.20
N PRO A 20 -1.73 27.59 5.08
CA PRO A 20 -2.51 26.62 4.32
C PRO A 20 -2.85 25.40 5.18
N SER A 21 -4.14 25.07 5.28
CA SER A 21 -4.62 23.88 5.97
C SER A 21 -4.19 22.63 5.20
N SER A 22 -3.47 21.74 5.88
CA SER A 22 -3.03 20.44 5.37
C SER A 22 -4.20 19.60 4.83
N ALA A 23 -4.00 18.88 3.72
CA ALA A 23 -4.97 17.95 3.14
C ALA A 23 -5.43 16.88 4.13
N LEU A 24 -4.57 16.50 5.08
CA LEU A 24 -4.91 15.57 6.16
C LEU A 24 -5.96 16.16 7.11
N THR A 25 -5.89 17.46 7.39
CA THR A 25 -6.85 18.17 8.25
C THR A 25 -8.22 18.29 7.57
N SER A 26 -8.24 18.45 6.25
CA SER A 26 -9.47 18.48 5.45
C SER A 26 -10.12 17.09 5.34
N PHE A 27 -9.31 16.05 5.14
CA PHE A 27 -9.77 14.66 5.09
C PHE A 27 -10.37 14.19 6.43
N LEU A 28 -9.70 14.48 7.55
CA LEU A 28 -10.21 14.16 8.89
C LEU A 28 -11.53 14.89 9.19
N ARG A 29 -11.68 16.12 8.68
CA ARG A 29 -12.92 16.89 8.84
C ARG A 29 -14.09 16.33 8.02
N GLU A 30 -13.84 15.85 6.79
CA GLU A 30 -14.85 15.18 5.96
C GLU A 30 -15.29 13.84 6.54
N GLN A 31 -14.43 13.17 7.32
CA GLN A 31 -14.77 11.94 8.04
C GLN A 31 -15.38 12.19 9.44
N GLY A 32 -15.73 13.44 9.77
CA GLY A 32 -16.35 13.81 11.05
C GLY A 32 -15.40 13.82 12.26
N ILE A 33 -14.10 13.70 12.04
CA ILE A 33 -13.07 13.63 13.07
C ILE A 33 -12.46 15.02 13.28
N ASN A 34 -13.02 15.78 14.23
CA ASN A 34 -12.46 17.06 14.64
C ASN A 34 -11.39 16.86 15.72
N ALA A 35 -10.15 17.28 15.44
CA ALA A 35 -9.03 17.24 16.39
C ALA A 35 -9.32 18.00 17.69
N GLU A 36 -10.14 19.05 17.62
CA GLU A 36 -10.59 19.83 18.78
C GLU A 36 -11.53 18.99 19.67
N ASN A 37 -12.43 18.22 19.07
CA ASN A 37 -13.32 17.29 19.80
C ASN A 37 -12.56 16.13 20.44
N ILE A 38 -11.52 15.60 19.78
CA ILE A 38 -10.66 14.55 20.35
C ILE A 38 -9.88 15.09 21.56
N ARG A 39 -9.32 16.30 21.43
CA ARG A 39 -8.60 16.97 22.51
C ARG A 39 -9.52 17.30 23.69
N SER A 40 -10.74 17.78 23.43
CA SER A 40 -11.75 18.01 24.47
C SER A 40 -12.23 16.73 25.15
N ARG A 41 -12.32 15.60 24.43
CA ARG A 41 -12.64 14.28 25.01
C ARG A 41 -11.50 13.75 25.89
N TYR A 42 -10.25 13.90 25.45
CA TYR A 42 -9.07 13.51 26.22
C TYR A 42 -8.91 14.37 27.49
N GLU A 43 -9.13 15.68 27.40
CA GLU A 43 -9.10 16.59 28.55
C GLU A 43 -10.28 16.35 29.52
N ARG A 44 -11.45 15.91 29.03
CA ARG A 44 -12.57 15.45 29.89
C ARG A 44 -12.26 14.12 30.59
N SER A 45 -11.63 13.18 29.87
CA SER A 45 -11.22 11.88 30.41
C SER A 45 -10.21 12.04 31.55
N LEU A 46 -9.26 12.98 31.43
CA LEU A 46 -8.27 13.28 32.47
C LEU A 46 -8.88 13.91 33.73
N ARG A 47 -9.91 14.75 33.57
CA ARG A 47 -10.64 15.36 34.70
C ARG A 47 -11.58 14.40 35.42
N GLN A 48 -12.08 13.37 34.73
CA GLN A 48 -12.92 12.33 35.33
C GLN A 48 -12.11 11.26 36.06
N SER A 49 -10.82 11.09 35.73
CA SER A 49 -9.90 10.19 36.45
C SER A 49 -9.32 10.78 37.74
N GLU A 50 -9.54 12.06 38.02
CA GLU A 50 -9.05 12.74 39.24
C GLU A 50 -10.12 12.86 40.36
N ASP A 51 -11.39 12.48 40.11
CA ASP A 51 -12.50 12.63 41.07
C ASP A 51 -13.37 11.34 41.18
N VAL A 52 -12.85 10.26 41.77
CA VAL A 52 -13.67 9.23 42.47
C VAL A 52 -12.86 8.61 43.63
N PRO A 53 -13.36 8.61 44.89
CA PRO A 53 -12.82 7.81 45.98
C PRO A 53 -13.35 6.36 45.97
N ASP A 54 -12.49 5.43 46.37
CA ASP A 54 -12.76 4.00 46.58
C ASP A 54 -14.06 3.69 47.34
N THR A 55 -14.86 2.73 46.83
CA THR A 55 -15.58 1.75 47.67
C THR A 55 -16.12 0.57 46.84
N SER A 56 -16.11 -0.59 47.49
CA SER A 56 -16.42 -1.95 47.02
C SER A 56 -17.92 -2.28 46.95
N GLY A 57 -18.32 -3.24 46.10
CA GLY A 57 -19.63 -3.90 46.20
C GLY A 57 -20.16 -4.61 44.95
N THR A 58 -20.71 -5.80 45.15
CA THR A 58 -21.09 -6.89 44.22
C THR A 58 -22.43 -6.70 43.46
N THR A 59 -22.67 -7.54 42.42
CA THR A 59 -23.94 -8.10 41.86
C THR A 59 -24.47 -7.65 40.47
N THR A 60 -24.83 -8.66 39.65
CA THR A 60 -25.62 -8.69 38.39
C THR A 60 -27.10 -9.09 38.70
N PRO A 61 -28.03 -9.33 37.73
CA PRO A 61 -28.49 -8.65 36.48
C PRO A 61 -30.05 -8.48 36.40
N ASN A 62 -30.62 -7.72 35.43
CA ASN A 62 -31.81 -8.08 34.60
C ASN A 62 -32.55 -6.91 33.88
N ASP A 63 -33.24 -7.32 32.80
CA ASP A 63 -34.09 -6.71 31.76
C ASP A 63 -35.15 -5.63 32.11
N ILE A 64 -35.63 -4.92 31.07
CA ILE A 64 -37.04 -4.84 30.57
C ILE A 64 -37.18 -3.70 29.51
N GLY A 65 -37.70 -4.00 28.29
CA GLY A 65 -38.25 -3.02 27.31
C GLY A 65 -39.78 -2.80 27.48
N PRO A 66 -40.62 -2.38 26.51
CA PRO A 66 -40.46 -1.75 25.17
C PRO A 66 -41.50 -0.59 24.90
N ALA A 67 -41.81 -0.30 23.60
CA ALA A 67 -42.96 0.44 23.00
C ALA A 67 -42.72 1.92 22.57
N GLU A 68 -43.18 2.50 21.45
CA GLU A 68 -43.89 2.09 20.20
C GLU A 68 -44.05 3.36 19.29
N ASP A 69 -44.46 3.13 18.04
CA ASP A 69 -45.20 3.97 17.06
C ASP A 69 -44.53 4.88 15.98
N GLU A 70 -44.82 4.49 14.73
CA GLU A 70 -44.83 5.26 13.47
C GLU A 70 -46.14 6.05 13.26
N PRO A 71 -46.29 6.85 12.17
CA PRO A 71 -47.11 6.34 11.04
C PRO A 71 -46.70 6.75 9.60
N GLN A 72 -46.84 5.77 8.68
CA GLN A 72 -47.37 5.69 7.28
C GLN A 72 -47.68 6.98 6.47
N GLU A 73 -47.27 7.20 5.21
CA GLU A 73 -47.41 6.53 3.88
C GLU A 73 -48.51 7.19 2.99
N ASP A 74 -48.16 7.58 1.74
CA ASP A 74 -49.08 7.47 0.58
C ASP A 74 -48.39 7.71 -0.78
N ILE A 75 -48.77 6.89 -1.77
CA ILE A 75 -48.23 6.76 -3.14
C ILE A 75 -49.27 7.24 -4.17
N SER A 76 -48.86 7.86 -5.27
CA SER A 76 -49.65 7.87 -6.52
C SER A 76 -48.78 7.95 -7.81
N ILE A 77 -49.30 7.39 -8.90
CA ILE A 77 -48.61 6.83 -10.09
C ILE A 77 -48.87 7.65 -11.39
N ASN A 78 -47.81 7.78 -12.22
CA ASN A 78 -47.67 7.99 -13.69
C ASN A 78 -48.32 9.16 -14.47
N LEU A 79 -47.50 9.81 -15.32
CA LEU A 79 -47.52 9.67 -16.80
C LEU A 79 -46.31 10.40 -17.47
N GLN A 80 -45.81 9.80 -18.56
CA GLN A 80 -44.61 10.13 -19.35
C GLN A 80 -44.65 11.48 -20.08
N LEU A 81 -43.47 12.05 -20.39
CA LEU A 81 -43.03 12.46 -21.75
C LEU A 81 -41.58 12.99 -21.72
N ASP A 82 -40.75 12.45 -22.62
CA ASP A 82 -39.32 12.72 -22.78
C ASP A 82 -39.01 14.15 -23.27
N SER A 83 -37.98 14.78 -22.68
CA SER A 83 -37.07 15.68 -23.41
C SER A 83 -35.73 15.80 -22.66
N ASP A 84 -34.66 15.38 -23.32
CA ASP A 84 -33.29 15.34 -22.82
C ASP A 84 -32.77 16.68 -22.28
N GLU A 85 -32.68 16.81 -20.95
CA GLU A 85 -31.73 17.68 -20.26
C GLU A 85 -31.20 16.92 -19.03
N GLU A 86 -30.02 16.31 -19.15
CA GLU A 86 -29.31 15.77 -17.98
C GLU A 86 -28.88 16.93 -17.06
N GLU A 87 -29.75 17.28 -16.10
CA GLU A 87 -29.38 18.03 -14.91
C GLU A 87 -28.47 17.16 -14.04
N ILE A 88 -27.25 17.65 -13.82
CA ILE A 88 -26.34 17.06 -12.83
C ILE A 88 -26.89 17.46 -11.45
N GLU A 89 -27.61 16.55 -10.80
CA GLU A 89 -27.93 16.65 -9.37
C GLU A 89 -26.64 16.56 -8.55
N ASP A 90 -26.27 17.66 -7.90
CA ASP A 90 -25.19 17.73 -6.92
C ASP A 90 -25.78 17.52 -5.53
N SER A 91 -25.80 16.27 -5.06
CA SER A 91 -25.99 15.95 -3.65
C SER A 91 -24.71 16.30 -2.88
N GLY A 92 -24.55 17.58 -2.58
CA GLY A 92 -23.44 18.11 -1.80
C GLY A 92 -23.75 19.55 -1.44
N GLU A 93 -24.14 19.79 -0.18
CA GLU A 93 -24.37 21.13 0.36
C GLU A 93 -23.11 22.00 0.29
N ALA A 94 -22.91 22.62 -0.87
CA ALA A 94 -22.16 23.85 -0.99
C ALA A 94 -23.18 24.95 -1.22
N VAL A 95 -23.75 25.46 -0.13
CA VAL A 95 -24.45 26.75 -0.10
C VAL A 95 -23.49 27.78 -0.71
N GLN A 96 -23.63 28.04 -2.01
CA GLN A 96 -23.09 29.24 -2.61
C GLN A 96 -23.82 30.38 -1.91
N LYS A 97 -23.18 30.97 -0.90
CA LYS A 97 -23.50 32.32 -0.47
C LYS A 97 -23.44 33.17 -1.74
N ARG A 98 -24.60 33.44 -2.34
CA ARG A 98 -24.81 34.59 -3.21
C ARG A 98 -24.26 35.76 -2.39
N ARG A 99 -23.05 36.21 -2.71
CA ARG A 99 -22.57 37.51 -2.22
C ARG A 99 -23.63 38.48 -2.71
N LYS A 100 -24.47 38.99 -1.79
CA LYS A 100 -25.32 40.14 -2.03
C LYS A 100 -24.38 41.21 -2.59
N VAL A 101 -24.51 41.49 -3.87
CA VAL A 101 -23.92 42.68 -4.45
C VAL A 101 -24.74 43.80 -3.84
N ASP A 102 -24.12 44.67 -3.06
CA ASP A 102 -24.67 45.99 -2.76
C ASP A 102 -24.75 46.75 -4.09
N MET A 103 -25.79 46.49 -4.87
CA MET A 103 -26.30 47.48 -5.80
C MET A 103 -27.18 48.39 -4.98
N THR A 104 -26.79 49.65 -4.85
CA THR A 104 -27.74 50.69 -4.49
C THR A 104 -28.89 50.59 -5.48
N ILE A 105 -30.10 50.36 -4.95
CA ILE A 105 -31.36 50.13 -5.67
C ILE A 105 -31.66 51.23 -6.73
N SER A 106 -30.96 52.36 -6.67
CA SER A 106 -31.09 53.54 -7.52
C SER A 106 -30.60 53.43 -8.98
N SER A 107 -30.11 52.28 -9.45
CA SER A 107 -29.48 52.16 -10.78
C SER A 107 -30.08 51.08 -11.71
N VAL A 108 -31.03 50.28 -11.21
CA VAL A 108 -31.74 49.29 -12.02
C VAL A 108 -32.68 50.02 -12.98
N GLY A 109 -32.51 49.80 -14.29
CA GLY A 109 -33.21 50.51 -15.36
C GLY A 109 -32.43 51.69 -15.98
N ALA A 110 -31.22 52.00 -15.52
CA ALA A 110 -30.36 52.99 -16.16
C ALA A 110 -29.78 52.47 -17.49
N MET A 111 -29.75 53.32 -18.52
CA MET A 111 -29.05 53.06 -19.78
C MET A 111 -27.54 53.16 -19.55
N ILE A 112 -26.83 52.07 -19.82
CA ILE A 112 -25.37 51.97 -19.70
C ILE A 112 -24.77 51.25 -20.91
N PHE A 113 -23.47 51.44 -21.16
CA PHE A 113 -22.75 50.75 -22.23
C PHE A 113 -22.15 49.42 -21.74
N CYS A 114 -22.26 48.38 -22.59
CA CYS A 114 -21.68 47.07 -22.34
C CYS A 114 -20.15 47.11 -22.43
N LEU A 115 -19.44 46.62 -21.41
CA LEU A 115 -17.96 46.63 -21.38
C LEU A 115 -17.31 45.76 -22.49
N GLU A 116 -18.04 44.82 -23.09
CA GLU A 116 -17.48 43.89 -24.09
C GLU A 116 -17.82 44.28 -25.54
N CYS A 117 -18.97 44.90 -25.80
CA CYS A 117 -19.44 45.22 -27.16
C CYS A 117 -19.84 46.69 -27.38
N ASP A 118 -19.69 47.54 -26.36
CA ASP A 118 -20.02 48.97 -26.35
C ASP A 118 -21.46 49.31 -26.77
N GLN A 119 -22.38 48.34 -26.76
CA GLN A 119 -23.80 48.56 -27.01
C GLN A 119 -24.51 49.08 -25.77
N GLU A 120 -25.44 50.01 -25.96
CA GLU A 120 -26.28 50.57 -24.91
C GLU A 120 -27.36 49.57 -24.49
N PHE A 121 -27.57 49.39 -23.18
CA PHE A 121 -28.58 48.50 -22.64
C PHE A 121 -29.07 48.97 -21.27
N ASN A 122 -30.29 48.55 -20.90
CA ASN A 122 -30.83 48.82 -19.57
C ASN A 122 -30.22 47.88 -18.53
N LEU A 123 -29.58 48.43 -17.51
CA LEU A 123 -29.02 47.67 -16.41
C LEU A 123 -30.14 46.89 -15.70
N SER A 124 -30.02 45.57 -15.70
CA SER A 124 -30.97 44.66 -15.03
C SER A 124 -30.29 43.92 -13.90
N LEU A 125 -31.07 43.32 -12.99
CA LEU A 125 -30.53 42.44 -11.93
C LEU A 125 -29.73 41.26 -12.48
N ASN A 126 -29.98 40.87 -13.75
CA ASN A 126 -29.31 39.76 -14.41
C ASN A 126 -28.02 40.17 -15.13
N SER A 127 -27.67 41.46 -15.16
CA SER A 127 -26.48 41.97 -15.82
C SER A 127 -25.23 41.68 -14.99
N LYS A 128 -24.29 40.93 -15.57
CA LYS A 128 -23.09 40.50 -14.86
C LYS A 128 -22.05 41.61 -14.82
N LYS A 129 -21.52 41.90 -13.63
CA LYS A 129 -20.39 42.81 -13.40
C LYS A 129 -19.07 42.09 -13.68
N ILE A 130 -18.17 42.71 -14.43
CA ILE A 130 -16.85 42.16 -14.75
C ILE A 130 -15.79 43.26 -14.71
N GLU A 131 -14.54 42.87 -14.45
CA GLU A 131 -13.38 43.75 -14.51
C GLU A 131 -12.47 43.30 -15.66
N LYS A 132 -12.17 44.22 -16.57
CA LYS A 132 -11.31 43.97 -17.73
C LYS A 132 -10.51 45.22 -18.04
N TYR A 133 -9.21 45.09 -18.29
CA TYR A 133 -8.29 46.22 -18.55
C TYR A 133 -8.28 47.30 -17.45
N GLY A 134 -8.43 46.90 -16.18
CA GLY A 134 -8.47 47.82 -15.03
C GLY A 134 -9.73 48.70 -14.94
N LYS A 135 -10.76 48.42 -15.76
CA LYS A 135 -12.09 49.05 -15.68
C LYS A 135 -13.12 48.05 -15.22
N VAL A 136 -13.99 48.50 -14.30
CA VAL A 136 -15.11 47.71 -13.79
C VAL A 136 -16.39 48.15 -14.50
N GLY A 137 -17.08 47.22 -15.15
CA GLY A 137 -18.29 47.51 -15.93
C GLY A 137 -19.29 46.37 -15.92
N PHE A 138 -20.41 46.55 -16.62
CA PHE A 138 -21.48 45.54 -16.74
C PHE A 138 -21.58 45.03 -18.18
N LEU A 139 -22.05 43.79 -18.31
CA LEU A 139 -22.32 43.16 -19.59
C LEU A 139 -23.81 43.26 -19.94
N CYS A 140 -24.11 43.52 -21.21
CA CYS A 140 -25.48 43.40 -21.73
C CYS A 140 -25.98 41.95 -21.61
N PRO A 141 -27.29 41.67 -21.76
CA PRO A 141 -27.83 40.32 -21.66
C PRO A 141 -27.14 39.30 -22.59
N SER A 142 -26.82 39.71 -23.82
CA SER A 142 -26.15 38.88 -24.83
C SER A 142 -24.73 38.51 -24.39
N CYS A 143 -23.92 39.50 -23.99
CA CYS A 143 -22.56 39.29 -23.50
C CYS A 143 -22.52 38.57 -22.15
N THR A 144 -23.53 38.78 -21.30
CA THR A 144 -23.68 38.04 -20.03
C THR A 144 -23.90 36.55 -20.30
N LYS A 145 -24.77 36.19 -21.25
CA LYS A 145 -24.96 34.78 -21.68
C LYS A 145 -23.65 34.16 -22.20
N ILE A 146 -22.90 34.89 -23.03
CA ILE A 146 -21.60 34.44 -23.55
C ILE A 146 -20.60 34.24 -22.41
N GLN A 147 -20.52 35.17 -21.46
CA GLN A 147 -19.59 35.08 -20.34
C GLN A 147 -19.95 33.95 -19.37
N ILE A 148 -21.24 33.76 -19.07
CA ILE A 148 -21.71 32.60 -18.28
C ILE A 148 -21.32 31.29 -18.98
N ARG A 149 -21.45 31.20 -20.31
CA ARG A 149 -21.01 30.02 -21.08
C ARG A 149 -19.50 29.81 -20.99
N ARG A 150 -18.68 30.87 -21.10
CA ARG A 150 -17.22 30.81 -20.92
C ARG A 150 -16.84 30.34 -19.52
N ASP A 151 -17.47 30.87 -18.48
CA ASP A 151 -17.20 30.49 -17.09
C ASP A 151 -17.61 29.04 -16.81
N ARG A 152 -18.74 28.58 -17.38
CA ARG A 152 -19.16 27.17 -17.31
C ARG A 152 -18.14 26.25 -17.99
N LEU A 153 -17.64 26.63 -19.17
CA LEU A 153 -16.60 25.87 -19.87
C LEU A 153 -15.28 25.85 -19.07
N ALA A 154 -14.85 26.99 -18.52
CA ALA A 154 -13.65 27.07 -17.68
C ALA A 154 -13.78 26.17 -16.44
N LYS A 155 -14.94 26.20 -15.76
CA LYS A 155 -15.23 25.31 -14.62
C LYS A 155 -15.26 23.84 -15.03
N LYS A 156 -15.81 23.50 -16.20
CA LYS A 156 -15.78 22.13 -16.76
C LYS A 156 -14.34 21.66 -17.01
N HIS A 157 -13.52 22.48 -17.66
CA HIS A 157 -12.11 22.18 -17.89
C HIS A 157 -11.32 22.03 -16.58
N GLU A 158 -11.60 22.86 -15.56
CA GLU A 158 -10.97 22.75 -14.24
C GLU A 158 -11.33 21.44 -13.54
N ILE A 159 -12.61 21.04 -13.58
CA ILE A 159 -13.09 19.76 -13.03
C ILE A 159 -12.46 18.58 -13.78
N GLU A 160 -12.40 18.62 -15.12
CA GLU A 160 -11.76 17.58 -15.93
C GLU A 160 -10.25 17.49 -15.64
N ALA A 161 -9.56 18.63 -15.51
CA ALA A 161 -8.15 18.68 -15.13
C ALA A 161 -7.93 18.10 -13.71
N ARG A 162 -8.84 18.37 -12.76
CA ARG A 162 -8.80 17.77 -11.42
C ARG A 162 -9.04 16.26 -11.46
N LYS A 163 -10.03 15.77 -12.22
CA LYS A 163 -10.26 14.33 -12.43
C LYS A 163 -9.05 13.65 -13.06
N LYS A 164 -8.41 14.27 -14.06
CA LYS A 164 -7.18 13.78 -14.68
C LYS A 164 -6.03 13.70 -13.67
N ARG A 165 -5.80 14.76 -12.89
CA ARG A 165 -4.77 14.75 -11.81
C ARG A 165 -5.01 13.63 -10.81
N LYS A 166 -6.24 13.44 -10.34
CA LYS A 166 -6.60 12.35 -9.42
C LYS A 166 -6.30 10.96 -10.01
N ARG A 167 -6.62 10.74 -11.29
CA ARG A 167 -6.32 9.47 -11.99
C ARG A 167 -4.81 9.23 -12.15
N VAL A 168 -4.05 10.27 -12.51
CA VAL A 168 -2.58 10.18 -12.63
C VAL A 168 -1.95 9.86 -11.27
N ALA A 169 -2.37 10.55 -10.20
CA ALA A 169 -1.89 10.27 -8.85
C ALA A 169 -2.22 8.84 -8.42
N ALA A 170 -3.45 8.36 -8.65
CA ALA A 170 -3.82 6.98 -8.35
C ALA A 170 -2.97 5.94 -9.12
N ALA A 171 -2.70 6.19 -10.41
CA ALA A 171 -1.84 5.31 -11.21
C ALA A 171 -0.39 5.30 -10.70
N LEU A 172 0.14 6.45 -10.27
CA LEU A 172 1.47 6.56 -9.67
C LEU A 172 1.56 5.78 -8.35
N LEU A 173 0.55 5.87 -7.47
CA LEU A 173 0.50 5.07 -6.24
C LEU A 173 0.52 3.56 -6.53
N ASP A 174 -0.12 3.15 -7.63
CA ASP A 174 -0.16 1.77 -8.11
C ASP A 174 1.13 1.32 -8.83
N LYS A 175 2.18 2.16 -8.83
CA LYS A 175 3.45 1.96 -9.55
C LYS A 175 3.28 1.76 -11.06
N LYS A 176 2.27 2.40 -11.66
CA LYS A 176 1.96 2.33 -13.08
C LYS A 176 2.18 3.67 -13.78
N GLN A 177 2.68 3.62 -15.02
CA GLN A 177 2.63 4.76 -15.92
C GLN A 177 1.19 4.97 -16.41
N PHE A 178 0.74 6.22 -16.48
CA PHE A 178 -0.50 6.57 -17.19
C PHE A 178 -0.27 6.39 -18.70
N LYS A 179 -0.39 5.16 -19.19
CA LYS A 179 -0.45 4.83 -20.62
C LYS A 179 -1.90 4.73 -21.03
N LEU A 180 -2.19 5.02 -22.30
CA LEU A 180 -3.48 4.67 -22.88
C LEU A 180 -3.68 3.16 -22.69
N PRO A 181 -4.76 2.72 -22.03
CA PRO A 181 -4.99 1.30 -21.81
C PRO A 181 -5.13 0.61 -23.16
N SER A 182 -4.59 -0.61 -23.27
CA SER A 182 -4.82 -1.41 -24.46
C SER A 182 -6.31 -1.73 -24.58
N LEU A 183 -6.79 -2.05 -25.80
CA LEU A 183 -8.17 -2.53 -25.97
C LEU A 183 -8.45 -3.73 -25.06
N GLN A 184 -7.46 -4.61 -24.88
CA GLN A 184 -7.54 -5.73 -23.95
C GLN A 184 -7.75 -5.28 -22.50
N ASP A 185 -6.99 -4.29 -22.01
CA ASP A 185 -7.16 -3.79 -20.64
C ASP A 185 -8.52 -3.09 -20.46
N ILE A 186 -9.00 -2.37 -21.49
CA ILE A 186 -10.36 -1.80 -21.50
C ILE A 186 -11.41 -2.92 -21.40
N CYS A 187 -11.30 -3.98 -22.21
CA CYS A 187 -12.20 -5.12 -22.14
C CYS A 187 -12.18 -5.79 -20.76
N ILE A 188 -10.99 -5.99 -20.19
CA ILE A 188 -10.83 -6.55 -18.83
C ILE A 188 -11.51 -5.64 -17.79
N HIS A 189 -11.40 -4.33 -17.92
CA HIS A 189 -12.09 -3.38 -17.04
C HIS A 189 -13.61 -3.48 -17.18
N VAL A 190 -14.15 -3.52 -18.40
CA VAL A 190 -15.60 -3.69 -18.63
C VAL A 190 -16.10 -5.00 -18.03
N ILE A 191 -15.36 -6.10 -18.21
CA ILE A 191 -15.67 -7.39 -17.59
C ILE A 191 -15.66 -7.29 -16.07
N SER A 192 -14.65 -6.63 -15.49
CA SER A 192 -14.51 -6.49 -14.04
C SER A 192 -15.60 -5.61 -13.43
N ASP A 193 -16.03 -4.56 -14.13
CA ASP A 193 -17.09 -3.66 -13.69
C ASP A 193 -18.48 -4.31 -13.78
N ASN A 194 -18.65 -5.30 -14.66
CA ASN A 194 -19.90 -6.03 -14.86
C ASN A 194 -19.79 -7.51 -14.41
N ILE A 195 -18.86 -7.81 -13.50
CA ILE A 195 -18.49 -9.20 -13.18
C ILE A 195 -19.66 -10.02 -12.63
N ASP A 196 -20.61 -9.39 -11.95
CA ASP A 196 -21.79 -10.06 -11.39
C ASP A 196 -22.72 -10.60 -12.49
N GLY A 197 -22.70 -10.01 -13.67
CA GLY A 197 -23.44 -10.49 -14.85
C GLY A 197 -22.68 -11.54 -15.68
N VAL A 198 -21.42 -11.84 -15.33
CA VAL A 198 -20.61 -12.81 -16.06
C VAL A 198 -20.85 -14.20 -15.48
N GLU A 199 -21.36 -15.11 -16.31
CA GLU A 199 -21.54 -16.52 -15.92
C GLU A 199 -20.29 -17.35 -16.18
N ILE A 200 -19.63 -17.13 -17.32
CA ILE A 200 -18.46 -17.87 -17.79
C ILE A 200 -17.52 -16.90 -18.50
N LEU A 201 -16.22 -16.95 -18.17
CA LEU A 201 -15.21 -16.10 -18.83
C LEU A 201 -14.82 -16.60 -20.24
N GLY A 202 -15.10 -17.87 -20.54
CA GLY A 202 -14.79 -18.51 -21.81
C GLY A 202 -13.29 -18.79 -21.98
N ASP A 203 -12.83 -18.87 -23.23
CA ASP A 203 -11.42 -19.12 -23.58
C ASP A 203 -10.55 -17.87 -23.35
N ILE A 204 -10.32 -17.54 -22.09
CA ILE A 204 -9.36 -16.51 -21.71
C ILE A 204 -8.05 -17.14 -21.23
N GLY A 205 -6.92 -16.67 -21.76
CA GLY A 205 -5.61 -17.13 -21.34
C GLY A 205 -5.35 -16.87 -19.85
N ASN A 206 -4.54 -17.72 -19.21
CA ASN A 206 -4.27 -17.69 -17.77
C ASN A 206 -3.77 -16.32 -17.28
N HIS A 207 -2.92 -15.66 -18.08
CA HIS A 207 -2.44 -14.30 -17.79
C HIS A 207 -3.60 -13.29 -17.60
N ASN A 208 -4.67 -13.41 -18.39
CA ASN A 208 -5.82 -12.53 -18.28
C ASN A 208 -6.71 -12.92 -17.10
N LYS A 209 -6.85 -14.22 -16.78
CA LYS A 209 -7.52 -14.70 -15.56
C LYS A 209 -6.87 -14.08 -14.32
N ILE A 210 -5.54 -14.11 -14.22
CA ILE A 210 -4.79 -13.51 -13.12
C ILE A 210 -5.00 -11.99 -13.08
N LYS A 211 -4.95 -11.30 -14.23
CA LYS A 211 -5.24 -9.85 -14.30
C LYS A 211 -6.64 -9.51 -13.78
N ILE A 212 -7.67 -10.26 -14.19
CA ILE A 212 -9.05 -10.08 -13.74
C ILE A 212 -9.13 -10.35 -12.22
N SER A 213 -8.59 -11.47 -11.73
CA SER A 213 -8.52 -11.79 -10.29
C SER A 213 -7.90 -10.64 -9.48
N ARG A 214 -6.79 -10.07 -9.96
CA ARG A 214 -6.14 -8.90 -9.34
C ARG A 214 -7.02 -7.66 -9.31
N ILE A 215 -7.75 -7.36 -10.39
CA ILE A 215 -8.65 -6.21 -10.47
C ILE A 215 -9.85 -6.41 -9.53
N LEU A 216 -10.44 -7.61 -9.52
CA LEU A 216 -11.52 -7.94 -8.60
C LEU A 216 -11.09 -7.82 -7.14
N ALA A 217 -9.89 -8.29 -6.80
CA ALA A 217 -9.35 -8.12 -5.45
C ALA A 217 -9.14 -6.64 -5.09
N LYS A 218 -8.59 -5.82 -6.00
CA LYS A 218 -8.47 -4.37 -5.79
C LYS A 218 -9.83 -3.69 -5.56
N ASN A 219 -10.86 -4.13 -6.27
CA ASN A 219 -12.23 -3.62 -6.14
C ASN A 219 -13.00 -4.28 -4.98
N ARG A 220 -12.39 -5.23 -4.25
CA ARG A 220 -13.03 -6.05 -3.21
C ARG A 220 -14.28 -6.79 -3.73
N SER A 221 -14.26 -7.21 -4.99
CA SER A 221 -15.36 -7.86 -5.71
C SER A 221 -15.17 -9.36 -5.89
N LEU A 222 -14.13 -9.97 -5.31
CA LEU A 222 -14.00 -11.42 -5.26
C LEU A 222 -14.95 -11.99 -4.19
N THR A 223 -16.09 -12.51 -4.64
CA THR A 223 -17.16 -13.10 -3.82
C THR A 223 -17.35 -14.60 -4.10
N ASN A 224 -18.18 -15.25 -3.28
CA ASN A 224 -18.62 -16.64 -3.46
C ASN A 224 -19.13 -16.97 -4.87
N ARG A 225 -19.79 -16.01 -5.52
CA ARG A 225 -20.31 -16.14 -6.89
C ARG A 225 -19.19 -16.00 -7.91
N THR A 226 -18.39 -14.94 -7.84
CA THR A 226 -17.33 -14.69 -8.83
C THR A 226 -16.19 -15.70 -8.74
N LEU A 227 -16.01 -16.38 -7.60
CA LEU A 227 -14.98 -17.41 -7.44
C LEU A 227 -15.10 -18.51 -8.51
N THR A 228 -16.32 -18.92 -8.86
CA THR A 228 -16.55 -20.03 -9.82
C THR A 228 -16.01 -19.71 -11.21
N LEU A 229 -15.82 -18.43 -11.55
CA LEU A 229 -15.23 -18.00 -12.82
C LEU A 229 -13.75 -18.38 -12.96
N PHE A 230 -13.08 -18.70 -11.84
CA PHE A 230 -11.66 -19.04 -11.80
C PHE A 230 -11.42 -20.53 -11.54
N LEU A 231 -12.48 -21.31 -11.34
CA LEU A 231 -12.39 -22.72 -11.02
C LEU A 231 -12.64 -23.57 -12.27
N ASP A 232 -11.60 -24.23 -12.75
CA ASP A 232 -11.65 -25.18 -13.86
C ASP A 232 -10.89 -26.47 -13.47
N ASN A 233 -11.30 -27.61 -14.02
CA ASN A 233 -10.66 -28.90 -13.74
C ASN A 233 -9.18 -28.95 -14.14
N ASP A 234 -8.82 -28.20 -15.19
CA ASP A 234 -7.46 -28.12 -15.72
C ASP A 234 -6.60 -27.04 -15.03
N THR A 235 -7.14 -26.34 -14.03
CA THR A 235 -6.40 -25.30 -13.30
C THR A 235 -5.30 -25.94 -12.45
N LYS A 236 -4.05 -25.66 -12.83
CA LYS A 236 -2.86 -26.08 -12.07
C LYS A 236 -2.38 -25.05 -11.06
N GLU A 237 -2.61 -23.78 -11.34
CA GLU A 237 -2.19 -22.67 -10.49
C GLU A 237 -3.39 -21.77 -10.23
N LEU A 238 -3.71 -21.55 -8.95
CA LEU A 238 -4.78 -20.67 -8.52
C LEU A 238 -4.23 -19.64 -7.54
N GLU A 239 -4.36 -18.37 -7.89
CA GLU A 239 -3.93 -17.24 -7.06
C GLU A 239 -5.09 -16.26 -6.84
N LEU A 240 -5.46 -16.11 -5.57
CA LEU A 240 -6.53 -15.23 -5.12
C LEU A 240 -5.96 -14.19 -4.14
N TRP A 241 -6.14 -12.91 -4.48
CA TRP A 241 -5.43 -11.80 -3.81
C TRP A 241 -6.18 -11.20 -2.60
N ASP A 242 -7.52 -11.22 -2.60
CA ASP A 242 -8.35 -10.80 -1.47
C ASP A 242 -9.49 -11.82 -1.27
N CYS A 243 -9.26 -12.81 -0.42
CA CYS A 243 -10.22 -13.87 -0.09
C CYS A 243 -11.16 -13.48 1.07
N SER A 244 -11.18 -12.22 1.51
CA SER A 244 -11.88 -11.82 2.74
C SER A 244 -13.40 -12.05 2.71
N LYS A 245 -13.98 -12.10 1.50
CA LYS A 245 -15.42 -12.30 1.25
C LYS A 245 -15.78 -13.73 0.83
N LEU A 246 -14.82 -14.67 0.85
CA LEU A 246 -15.07 -16.07 0.50
C LEU A 246 -15.44 -16.85 1.76
N ASP A 247 -16.61 -17.48 1.76
CA ASP A 247 -17.03 -18.33 2.86
C ASP A 247 -16.46 -19.75 2.78
N LYS A 248 -16.68 -20.52 3.85
CA LYS A 248 -16.29 -21.93 3.96
C LYS A 248 -16.76 -22.76 2.76
N SER A 249 -18.03 -22.62 2.36
CA SER A 249 -18.63 -23.41 1.27
C SER A 249 -17.98 -23.13 -0.08
N SER A 250 -17.52 -21.89 -0.28
CA SER A 250 -16.87 -21.45 -1.51
C SER A 250 -15.44 -21.92 -1.57
N LEU A 251 -14.73 -21.95 -0.45
CA LEU A 251 -13.37 -22.51 -0.39
C LEU A 251 -13.36 -24.03 -0.63
N ASP A 252 -14.40 -24.77 -0.21
CA ASP A 252 -14.56 -26.19 -0.54
C ASP A 252 -14.77 -26.45 -2.04
N LYS A 253 -15.17 -25.43 -2.81
CA LYS A 253 -15.25 -25.55 -4.27
C LYS A 253 -13.86 -25.72 -4.89
N ILE A 254 -12.80 -25.20 -4.27
CA ILE A 254 -11.45 -25.23 -4.87
C ILE A 254 -11.01 -26.69 -5.12
N PRO A 255 -10.96 -27.60 -4.12
CA PRO A 255 -10.60 -28.98 -4.40
C PRO A 255 -11.67 -29.77 -5.16
N ALA A 256 -12.95 -29.36 -5.08
CA ALA A 256 -14.03 -30.03 -5.78
C ALA A 256 -13.99 -29.82 -7.30
N PHE A 257 -13.62 -28.62 -7.74
CA PHE A 257 -13.58 -28.25 -9.16
C PHE A 257 -12.16 -28.22 -9.74
N CYS A 258 -11.12 -28.12 -8.91
CA CYS A 258 -9.72 -28.04 -9.36
C CYS A 258 -8.84 -29.10 -8.67
N PRO A 259 -9.07 -30.41 -8.92
CA PRO A 259 -8.32 -31.49 -8.26
C PRO A 259 -6.85 -31.57 -8.70
N GLN A 260 -6.48 -30.99 -9.84
CA GLN A 260 -5.12 -31.03 -10.39
C GLN A 260 -4.22 -29.85 -9.96
N ILE A 261 -4.64 -29.05 -8.97
CA ILE A 261 -3.84 -27.92 -8.50
C ILE A 261 -2.47 -28.37 -8.00
N GLU A 262 -1.43 -27.72 -8.52
CA GLU A 262 -0.05 -27.84 -8.09
C GLU A 262 0.37 -26.64 -7.22
N LYS A 263 -0.22 -25.46 -7.46
CA LYS A 263 0.07 -24.21 -6.75
C LYS A 263 -1.20 -23.49 -6.31
N LEU A 264 -1.34 -23.30 -5.00
CA LEU A 264 -2.47 -22.59 -4.40
C LEU A 264 -1.96 -21.41 -3.57
N ILE A 265 -2.39 -20.20 -3.91
CA ILE A 265 -2.10 -18.97 -3.16
C ILE A 265 -3.43 -18.34 -2.74
N LEU A 266 -3.65 -18.26 -1.43
CA LEU A 266 -4.82 -17.59 -0.83
C LEU A 266 -4.36 -16.43 0.06
N ASN A 267 -4.51 -15.21 -0.45
CA ASN A 267 -4.25 -13.99 0.29
C ASN A 267 -5.50 -13.47 1.00
N MET A 268 -5.31 -12.90 2.19
CA MET A 268 -6.39 -12.39 3.05
C MET A 268 -7.47 -13.46 3.30
N CYS A 269 -7.06 -14.71 3.53
CA CYS A 269 -7.94 -15.86 3.69
C CYS A 269 -8.47 -16.02 5.14
N GLY A 270 -9.01 -14.93 5.70
CA GLY A 270 -9.47 -14.86 7.09
C GLY A 270 -10.65 -15.79 7.43
N GLN A 271 -11.37 -16.26 6.41
CA GLN A 271 -12.51 -17.19 6.55
C GLN A 271 -12.15 -18.65 6.24
N LEU A 272 -10.87 -18.98 6.02
CA LEU A 272 -10.43 -20.37 5.83
C LEU A 272 -10.57 -21.14 7.15
N HIS A 273 -11.47 -22.12 7.19
CA HIS A 273 -11.77 -22.91 8.39
C HIS A 273 -11.02 -24.25 8.42
N ASN A 274 -11.00 -24.89 9.59
CA ASN A 274 -10.34 -26.18 9.81
C ASN A 274 -10.76 -27.25 8.78
N ASP A 275 -12.06 -27.39 8.55
CA ASP A 275 -12.60 -28.40 7.62
C ASP A 275 -12.12 -28.16 6.18
N ASN A 276 -11.95 -26.90 5.78
CA ASN A 276 -11.44 -26.58 4.44
C ASN A 276 -9.99 -27.09 4.31
N LEU A 277 -9.13 -26.78 5.28
CA LEU A 277 -7.72 -27.19 5.20
C LEU A 277 -7.56 -28.72 5.26
N ASN A 278 -8.37 -29.39 6.09
CA ASN A 278 -8.42 -30.86 6.11
C ASN A 278 -8.91 -31.41 4.76
N TYR A 279 -9.93 -30.78 4.17
CA TYR A 279 -10.41 -31.16 2.85
C TYR A 279 -9.33 -30.99 1.77
N PHE A 280 -8.56 -29.90 1.84
CA PHE A 280 -7.42 -29.64 0.95
C PHE A 280 -6.37 -30.75 1.08
N GLY A 281 -6.01 -31.10 2.32
CA GLY A 281 -5.11 -32.21 2.64
C GLY A 281 -5.60 -33.60 2.23
N SER A 282 -6.90 -33.75 1.92
CA SER A 282 -7.48 -35.01 1.44
C SER A 282 -7.63 -35.09 -0.09
N LYS A 283 -7.78 -33.95 -0.78
CA LYS A 283 -8.14 -33.91 -2.21
C LYS A 283 -7.07 -33.37 -3.14
N LEU A 284 -6.23 -32.44 -2.70
CA LEU A 284 -5.26 -31.76 -3.57
C LEU A 284 -3.96 -32.59 -3.70
N THR A 285 -4.05 -33.80 -4.26
CA THR A 285 -2.95 -34.78 -4.28
C THR A 285 -1.69 -34.32 -5.02
N ASN A 286 -1.82 -33.39 -5.96
CA ASN A 286 -0.71 -32.85 -6.75
C ASN A 286 -0.10 -31.55 -6.17
N LEU A 287 -0.58 -31.09 -5.01
CA LEU A 287 -0.16 -29.81 -4.42
C LEU A 287 1.32 -29.83 -4.05
N LYS A 288 2.07 -28.89 -4.61
CA LYS A 288 3.51 -28.69 -4.34
C LYS A 288 3.78 -27.34 -3.69
N HIS A 289 2.91 -26.36 -3.90
CA HIS A 289 3.05 -25.01 -3.39
C HIS A 289 1.76 -24.56 -2.71
N LEU A 290 1.87 -24.23 -1.42
CA LEU A 290 0.78 -23.66 -0.63
C LEU A 290 1.26 -22.35 0.02
N GLU A 291 0.59 -21.26 -0.33
CA GLU A 291 0.80 -19.95 0.28
C GLU A 291 -0.50 -19.44 0.90
N LEU A 292 -0.45 -19.17 2.19
CA LEU A 292 -1.59 -18.70 2.97
C LEU A 292 -1.21 -17.43 3.74
N ASN A 293 -2.02 -16.39 3.59
CA ASN A 293 -1.83 -15.12 4.28
C ASN A 293 -3.11 -14.72 5.01
N GLY A 294 -3.02 -14.65 6.34
CA GLY A 294 -4.17 -14.40 7.21
C GLY A 294 -5.08 -15.60 7.51
N PRO A 295 -4.66 -16.88 7.58
CA PRO A 295 -5.53 -17.98 7.98
C PRO A 295 -5.74 -18.00 9.51
N PHE A 296 -6.47 -17.02 10.05
CA PHE A 296 -6.60 -16.80 11.49
C PHE A 296 -7.47 -17.82 12.23
N LEU A 297 -8.28 -18.61 11.52
CA LEU A 297 -9.22 -19.57 12.11
C LEU A 297 -8.66 -20.99 12.22
N ILE A 298 -7.55 -21.28 11.54
CA ILE A 298 -6.93 -22.61 11.57
C ILE A 298 -6.26 -22.85 12.91
N ASN A 299 -6.68 -23.90 13.61
CA ASN A 299 -6.09 -24.29 14.89
C ASN A 299 -4.84 -25.19 14.71
N ASN A 300 -4.09 -25.35 15.81
CA ASN A 300 -2.86 -26.14 15.83
C ASN A 300 -3.07 -27.61 15.41
N GLU A 301 -4.15 -28.25 15.85
CA GLU A 301 -4.47 -29.65 15.51
C GLU A 301 -4.71 -29.83 14.01
N THR A 302 -5.40 -28.89 13.38
CA THR A 302 -5.65 -28.95 11.93
C THR A 302 -4.37 -28.78 11.13
N TRP A 303 -3.44 -27.92 11.57
CA TRP A 303 -2.12 -27.83 10.95
C TRP A 303 -1.38 -29.15 11.00
N GLN A 304 -1.35 -29.81 12.16
CA GLN A 304 -0.72 -31.12 12.31
C GLN A 304 -1.38 -32.16 11.40
N ASN A 305 -2.71 -32.26 11.42
CA ASN A 305 -3.47 -33.16 10.54
C ASN A 305 -3.18 -32.91 9.05
N PHE A 306 -3.05 -31.63 8.65
CA PHE A 306 -2.69 -31.27 7.28
C PHE A 306 -1.28 -31.75 6.94
N PHE A 307 -0.28 -31.49 7.79
CA PHE A 307 1.10 -31.90 7.51
C PHE A 307 1.33 -33.42 7.56
N GLU A 308 0.55 -34.13 8.37
CA GLU A 308 0.55 -35.60 8.42
C GLU A 308 -0.11 -36.25 7.19
N SER A 309 -0.94 -35.50 6.47
CA SER A 309 -1.63 -35.98 5.27
C SER A 309 -0.66 -36.38 4.15
N SER A 310 -1.13 -37.25 3.23
CA SER A 310 -0.35 -37.63 2.04
C SER A 310 -0.10 -36.45 1.09
N VAL A 311 -0.98 -35.44 1.10
CA VAL A 311 -0.85 -34.23 0.27
C VAL A 311 0.38 -33.42 0.69
N ALA A 312 0.53 -33.17 2.00
CA ALA A 312 1.60 -32.32 2.49
C ALA A 312 3.00 -32.89 2.23
N LYS A 313 3.15 -34.21 2.13
CA LYS A 313 4.42 -34.88 1.80
C LYS A 313 4.98 -34.48 0.42
N ASN A 314 4.11 -34.02 -0.50
CA ASN A 314 4.50 -33.52 -1.83
C ASN A 314 4.88 -32.04 -1.84
N LEU A 315 4.72 -31.32 -0.72
CA LEU A 315 5.01 -29.90 -0.65
C LEU A 315 6.50 -29.62 -0.79
N LYS A 316 6.80 -28.70 -1.70
CA LYS A 316 8.12 -28.10 -1.94
C LYS A 316 8.17 -26.66 -1.50
N HIS A 317 7.03 -25.98 -1.47
CA HIS A 317 6.93 -24.57 -1.13
C HIS A 317 5.80 -24.39 -0.11
N PHE A 318 6.15 -23.87 1.06
CA PHE A 318 5.18 -23.54 2.09
C PHE A 318 5.42 -22.12 2.58
N HIS A 319 4.41 -21.26 2.40
CA HIS A 319 4.50 -19.86 2.80
C HIS A 319 3.33 -19.53 3.72
N LEU A 320 3.64 -19.13 4.94
CA LEU A 320 2.65 -18.76 5.93
C LEU A 320 2.93 -17.36 6.46
N ARG A 321 1.94 -16.48 6.34
CA ARG A 321 2.02 -15.10 6.83
C ARG A 321 0.81 -14.72 7.68
N ASN A 322 1.05 -13.87 8.67
CA ASN A 322 0.01 -13.24 9.49
C ASN A 322 -0.94 -14.24 10.14
N THR A 323 -0.49 -15.02 11.10
CA THR A 323 -1.39 -15.81 11.95
C THR A 323 -0.78 -16.06 13.32
N HIS A 324 -1.59 -15.96 14.37
CA HIS A 324 -1.17 -16.21 15.76
C HIS A 324 -1.47 -17.65 16.21
N ARG A 325 -2.16 -18.44 15.38
CA ARG A 325 -2.61 -19.81 15.72
C ARG A 325 -1.72 -20.93 15.20
N PHE A 326 -0.60 -20.57 14.57
CA PHE A 326 0.44 -21.50 14.18
C PHE A 326 1.49 -21.57 15.30
N SER A 327 1.52 -22.69 16.03
CA SER A 327 2.35 -22.84 17.23
C SER A 327 3.52 -23.81 17.00
N THR A 328 4.30 -24.04 18.06
CA THR A 328 5.41 -24.99 18.11
C THR A 328 5.09 -26.35 17.48
N ASP A 329 3.99 -26.99 17.88
CA ASP A 329 3.66 -28.34 17.41
C ASP A 329 3.34 -28.36 15.91
N SER A 330 2.70 -27.30 15.40
CA SER A 330 2.47 -27.13 13.96
C SER A 330 3.79 -27.06 13.18
N LEU A 331 4.78 -26.32 13.70
CA LEU A 331 6.09 -26.21 13.06
C LEU A 331 6.86 -27.53 13.14
N VAL A 332 6.84 -28.22 14.28
CA VAL A 332 7.46 -29.55 14.41
C VAL A 332 6.86 -30.53 13.41
N SER A 333 5.51 -30.60 13.32
CA SER A 333 4.83 -31.48 12.37
C SER A 333 5.14 -31.13 10.92
N LEU A 334 5.23 -29.84 10.56
CA LEU A 334 5.71 -29.39 9.24
C LEU A 334 7.13 -29.92 8.95
N LEU A 335 8.06 -29.74 9.89
CA LEU A 335 9.46 -30.10 9.70
C LEU A 335 9.66 -31.62 9.58
N GLU A 336 8.98 -32.40 10.42
CA GLU A 336 9.07 -33.87 10.42
C GLU A 336 8.49 -34.48 9.14
N ASN A 337 7.37 -33.94 8.64
CA ASN A 337 6.66 -34.52 7.50
C ASN A 337 7.10 -33.95 6.14
N CYS A 338 7.45 -32.66 6.09
CA CYS A 338 7.71 -31.94 4.84
C CYS A 338 9.15 -31.41 4.73
N GLY A 339 9.85 -31.20 5.84
CA GLY A 339 11.09 -30.41 5.90
C GLY A 339 12.16 -30.80 4.89
N LYS A 340 12.39 -32.10 4.69
CA LYS A 340 13.41 -32.61 3.75
C LYS A 340 13.09 -32.34 2.27
N ASN A 341 11.81 -32.16 1.93
CA ASN A 341 11.36 -31.92 0.56
C ASN A 341 11.19 -30.42 0.25
N LEU A 342 11.22 -29.56 1.27
CA LEU A 342 11.02 -28.13 1.10
C LEU A 342 12.21 -27.51 0.36
N GLU A 343 11.90 -26.77 -0.69
CA GLU A 343 12.79 -25.88 -1.42
C GLU A 343 12.52 -24.41 -1.07
N SER A 344 11.34 -24.10 -0.51
CA SER A 344 10.99 -22.74 -0.10
C SER A 344 10.13 -22.71 1.16
N LEU A 345 10.52 -21.86 2.10
CA LEU A 345 9.81 -21.66 3.36
C LEU A 345 9.69 -20.17 3.68
N THR A 346 8.47 -19.72 3.98
CA THR A 346 8.22 -18.43 4.64
C THR A 346 7.50 -18.61 5.96
N LEU A 347 8.07 -18.04 7.01
CA LEU A 347 7.45 -17.85 8.32
C LEU A 347 7.50 -16.36 8.66
N SER A 348 6.38 -15.65 8.48
CA SER A 348 6.33 -14.18 8.63
C SER A 348 5.18 -13.74 9.52
N ARG A 349 5.47 -12.98 10.59
CA ARG A 349 4.47 -12.50 11.56
C ARG A 349 3.63 -13.64 12.15
N LEU A 350 4.32 -14.63 12.73
CA LEU A 350 3.73 -15.81 13.34
C LEU A 350 3.85 -15.76 14.87
N ASP A 351 2.98 -14.99 15.52
CA ASP A 351 3.05 -14.74 16.97
C ASP A 351 2.89 -16.00 17.84
N GLY A 352 2.33 -17.07 17.28
CA GLY A 352 2.22 -18.37 17.96
C GLY A 352 3.55 -19.13 18.06
N LEU A 353 4.56 -18.77 17.25
CA LEU A 353 5.90 -19.34 17.31
C LEU A 353 6.76 -18.54 18.29
N ASN A 354 6.68 -18.90 19.57
CA ASN A 354 7.28 -18.16 20.69
C ASN A 354 8.39 -18.94 21.41
N SER A 355 8.91 -20.02 20.82
CA SER A 355 9.88 -20.91 21.44
C SER A 355 11.14 -21.02 20.57
N LYS A 356 12.26 -20.51 21.08
CA LYS A 356 13.57 -20.57 20.41
C LYS A 356 14.00 -22.01 20.06
N PRO A 357 13.90 -23.01 20.97
CA PRO A 357 14.28 -24.39 20.65
C PRO A 357 13.63 -24.97 19.39
N VAL A 358 12.45 -24.48 19.01
CA VAL A 358 11.72 -24.95 17.82
C VAL A 358 12.32 -24.35 16.54
N TYR A 359 12.74 -23.08 16.58
CA TYR A 359 13.50 -22.47 15.49
C TYR A 359 14.86 -23.17 15.34
N ASP A 360 15.50 -23.55 16.44
CA ASP A 360 16.77 -24.29 16.43
C ASP A 360 16.65 -25.69 15.78
N LEU A 361 15.43 -26.19 15.55
CA LEU A 361 15.22 -27.42 14.76
C LEU A 361 15.34 -27.20 13.25
N LEU A 362 15.16 -25.97 12.74
CA LEU A 362 15.16 -25.69 11.31
C LEU A 362 16.40 -26.23 10.58
N PRO A 363 17.65 -26.04 11.06
CA PRO A 363 18.84 -26.60 10.42
C PRO A 363 18.82 -28.13 10.31
N HIS A 364 18.14 -28.84 11.21
CA HIS A 364 18.11 -30.31 11.20
C HIS A 364 17.24 -30.89 10.08
N PHE A 365 16.27 -30.13 9.57
CA PHE A 365 15.31 -30.61 8.58
C PHE A 365 15.48 -29.93 7.21
N LEU A 366 15.95 -28.69 7.18
CA LEU A 366 16.01 -27.86 5.98
C LEU A 366 17.40 -27.93 5.32
N THR A 367 17.54 -28.83 4.34
CA THR A 367 18.83 -29.11 3.67
C THR A 367 18.90 -28.76 2.18
N ASN A 368 17.79 -28.33 1.56
CA ASN A 368 17.75 -27.99 0.13
C ASN A 368 16.94 -26.71 -0.16
N ILE A 369 17.02 -25.73 0.76
CA ILE A 369 16.24 -24.50 0.66
C ILE A 369 16.88 -23.53 -0.33
N LYS A 370 16.08 -23.11 -1.32
CA LYS A 370 16.39 -22.04 -2.27
C LYS A 370 15.87 -20.68 -1.84
N HIS A 371 14.76 -20.65 -1.10
CA HIS A 371 14.15 -19.42 -0.58
C HIS A 371 13.76 -19.59 0.88
N LEU A 372 14.37 -18.76 1.73
CA LEU A 372 14.08 -18.71 3.16
C LEU A 372 13.65 -17.29 3.56
N GLU A 373 12.46 -17.17 4.12
CA GLU A 373 11.99 -15.97 4.80
C GLU A 373 11.64 -16.33 6.26
N LEU A 374 12.38 -15.74 7.20
CA LEU A 374 12.03 -15.71 8.61
C LEU A 374 11.91 -14.24 8.99
N SER A 375 10.71 -13.74 9.25
CA SER A 375 10.51 -12.29 9.38
C SER A 375 9.47 -11.91 10.42
N TYR A 376 9.70 -10.75 11.05
CA TYR A 376 8.88 -10.22 12.13
C TYR A 376 8.58 -11.27 13.23
N PRO A 377 9.63 -11.88 13.84
CA PRO A 377 9.42 -12.73 15.00
C PRO A 377 8.79 -11.93 16.14
N HIS A 378 7.95 -12.56 16.95
CA HIS A 378 7.27 -11.90 18.06
C HIS A 378 8.23 -11.40 19.15
N GLN A 379 9.34 -12.12 19.35
CA GLN A 379 10.40 -11.80 20.31
C GLN A 379 11.75 -11.80 19.59
N GLU A 380 12.61 -10.86 19.98
CA GLU A 380 13.89 -10.60 19.31
C GLU A 380 14.88 -11.78 19.42
N ASN A 381 14.82 -12.52 20.52
CA ASN A 381 15.73 -13.63 20.83
C ASN A 381 15.37 -14.97 20.15
N LEU A 382 14.28 -15.04 19.39
CA LEU A 382 13.86 -16.29 18.73
C LEU A 382 14.75 -16.64 17.55
N ILE A 383 15.30 -15.62 16.88
CA ILE A 383 16.17 -15.76 15.71
C ILE A 383 17.48 -15.05 16.02
N ASP A 384 18.54 -15.82 16.17
CA ASP A 384 19.89 -15.34 16.46
C ASP A 384 20.89 -15.71 15.36
N ASP A 385 22.12 -15.23 15.51
CA ASP A 385 23.17 -15.41 14.52
C ASP A 385 23.48 -16.89 14.27
N ASP A 386 23.57 -17.68 15.34
CA ASP A 386 24.00 -19.08 15.26
C ASP A 386 22.99 -19.94 14.48
N LEU A 387 21.69 -19.70 14.67
CA LEU A 387 20.62 -20.33 13.87
C LEU A 387 20.78 -20.03 12.38
N ILE A 388 20.92 -18.74 12.02
CA ILE A 388 21.00 -18.34 10.62
C ILE A 388 22.30 -18.82 9.98
N ILE A 389 23.43 -18.77 10.69
CA ILE A 389 24.71 -19.30 10.20
C ILE A 389 24.61 -20.81 9.95
N ALA A 390 23.97 -21.58 10.83
CA ALA A 390 23.75 -23.01 10.63
C ALA A 390 22.89 -23.29 9.38
N LEU A 391 21.81 -22.53 9.17
CA LEU A 391 20.97 -22.64 7.97
C LEU A 391 21.74 -22.31 6.70
N LEU A 392 22.55 -21.25 6.72
CA LEU A 392 23.38 -20.84 5.60
C LEU A 392 24.43 -21.90 5.24
N ALA A 393 25.11 -22.46 6.24
CA ALA A 393 26.12 -23.48 6.02
C ALA A 393 25.55 -24.74 5.33
N LEU A 394 24.36 -25.18 5.73
CA LEU A 394 23.70 -26.35 5.15
C LEU A 394 23.11 -26.11 3.76
N ASN A 395 22.72 -24.89 3.45
CA ASN A 395 22.04 -24.53 2.19
C ASN A 395 22.91 -23.64 1.27
N CYS A 396 24.23 -23.62 1.47
CA CYS A 396 25.13 -22.71 0.77
C CYS A 396 25.15 -22.90 -0.76
N GLU A 397 24.88 -24.13 -1.23
CA GLU A 397 24.85 -24.47 -2.65
C GLU A 397 23.47 -24.30 -3.30
N SER A 398 22.43 -24.00 -2.55
CA SER A 398 21.04 -23.93 -3.05
C SER A 398 20.35 -22.60 -2.75
N LEU A 399 20.73 -21.89 -1.69
CA LEU A 399 20.04 -20.70 -1.23
C LEU A 399 20.24 -19.50 -2.17
N GLU A 400 19.14 -19.06 -2.79
CA GLU A 400 19.08 -17.95 -3.72
C GLU A 400 18.41 -16.71 -3.11
N THR A 401 17.48 -16.89 -2.17
CA THR A 401 16.76 -15.81 -1.50
C THR A 401 16.79 -15.96 0.02
N LEU A 402 17.22 -14.90 0.71
CA LEU A 402 17.19 -14.80 2.16
C LEU A 402 16.51 -13.50 2.59
N ILE A 403 15.46 -13.60 3.39
CA ILE A 403 14.70 -12.48 3.95
C ILE A 403 14.66 -12.63 5.48
N LEU A 404 15.24 -11.67 6.19
CA LEU A 404 15.41 -11.65 7.63
C LEU A 404 14.84 -10.37 8.26
N ASP A 405 13.76 -9.87 7.68
CA ASP A 405 13.22 -8.57 8.04
C ASP A 405 12.74 -8.56 9.51
N LYS A 406 13.11 -7.51 10.24
CA LYS A 406 12.79 -7.30 11.66
C LYS A 406 13.28 -8.39 12.62
N CYS A 407 14.26 -9.21 12.23
CA CYS A 407 14.95 -10.13 13.13
C CYS A 407 15.98 -9.39 14.01
N SER A 408 15.51 -8.57 14.96
CA SER A 408 16.37 -7.67 15.77
C SER A 408 17.43 -8.37 16.63
N GLY A 409 17.37 -9.69 16.82
CA GLY A 409 18.44 -10.47 17.47
C GLY A 409 19.70 -10.67 16.64
N LEU A 410 19.68 -10.34 15.34
CA LEU A 410 20.78 -10.55 14.42
C LEU A 410 21.82 -9.43 14.47
N THR A 411 23.09 -9.79 14.52
CA THR A 411 24.23 -8.87 14.58
C THR A 411 25.07 -8.95 13.30
N ASN A 412 26.14 -8.16 13.22
CA ASN A 412 27.12 -8.24 12.14
C ASN A 412 27.76 -9.64 11.97
N ARG A 413 27.68 -10.54 12.96
CA ARG A 413 28.22 -11.91 12.85
C ARG A 413 27.59 -12.69 11.71
N ILE A 414 26.28 -12.59 11.46
CA ILE A 414 25.66 -13.27 10.31
C ILE A 414 26.24 -12.80 8.97
N LEU A 415 26.74 -11.57 8.90
CA LEU A 415 27.35 -11.04 7.69
C LEU A 415 28.74 -11.65 7.49
N SER A 416 29.59 -11.64 8.53
CA SER A 416 30.99 -12.09 8.43
C SER A 416 31.17 -13.61 8.52
N GLU A 417 30.42 -14.29 9.37
CA GLU A 417 30.52 -15.73 9.62
C GLU A 417 29.48 -16.54 8.83
N GLY A 418 28.39 -15.89 8.38
CA GLY A 418 27.33 -16.51 7.58
C GLY A 418 27.46 -16.19 6.10
N LEU A 419 26.92 -15.04 5.70
CA LEU A 419 26.77 -14.64 4.29
C LEU A 419 28.11 -14.60 3.55
N LYS A 420 29.15 -14.06 4.17
CA LYS A 420 30.48 -13.95 3.55
C LYS A 420 31.03 -15.32 3.13
N LEU A 421 30.76 -16.36 3.90
CA LEU A 421 31.30 -17.71 3.71
C LEU A 421 30.38 -18.60 2.88
N PHE A 422 29.07 -18.45 3.03
CA PHE A 422 28.09 -19.41 2.52
C PHE A 422 27.12 -18.83 1.48
N GLY A 423 27.14 -17.51 1.23
CA GLY A 423 26.20 -16.82 0.34
C GLY A 423 26.55 -16.89 -1.15
N ALA A 424 27.18 -17.95 -1.65
CA ALA A 424 27.70 -18.01 -3.03
C ALA A 424 26.61 -17.87 -4.10
N LYS A 425 25.47 -18.56 -3.93
CA LYS A 425 24.32 -18.51 -4.86
C LYS A 425 23.27 -17.45 -4.52
N LEU A 426 23.48 -16.67 -3.46
CA LEU A 426 22.51 -15.68 -3.02
C LEU A 426 22.32 -14.62 -4.10
N THR A 427 21.06 -14.35 -4.46
CA THR A 427 20.67 -13.32 -5.43
C THR A 427 19.72 -12.29 -4.85
N LYS A 428 18.98 -12.63 -3.79
CA LYS A 428 18.05 -11.73 -3.11
C LYS A 428 18.34 -11.72 -1.61
N LEU A 429 18.60 -10.54 -1.08
CA LEU A 429 18.88 -10.32 0.34
C LEU A 429 18.00 -9.20 0.87
N SER A 430 17.25 -9.49 1.94
CA SER A 430 16.47 -8.51 2.69
C SER A 430 16.86 -8.55 4.16
N LEU A 431 17.28 -7.39 4.66
CA LEU A 431 17.76 -7.15 6.02
C LEU A 431 16.97 -5.98 6.64
N ALA A 432 15.72 -5.78 6.23
CA ALA A 432 14.97 -4.58 6.58
C ALA A 432 14.69 -4.51 8.09
N ASP A 433 14.77 -3.30 8.64
CA ASP A 433 14.53 -3.01 10.06
C ASP A 433 15.42 -3.86 11.01
N LEU A 434 16.65 -4.13 10.59
CA LEU A 434 17.72 -4.68 11.44
C LEU A 434 18.56 -3.53 12.00
N ASP A 435 18.47 -3.34 13.32
CA ASP A 435 19.02 -2.22 14.06
C ASP A 435 20.44 -2.47 14.59
N GLN A 436 20.80 -3.74 14.82
CA GLN A 436 22.15 -4.14 15.24
C GLN A 436 23.14 -4.33 14.08
N ILE A 437 22.68 -4.25 12.83
CA ILE A 437 23.54 -4.25 11.64
C ILE A 437 24.01 -2.84 11.36
N ASP A 438 25.33 -2.65 11.26
CA ASP A 438 25.94 -1.34 11.08
C ASP A 438 26.76 -1.21 9.77
N ASP A 439 27.26 0.00 9.54
CA ASP A 439 28.08 0.34 8.37
C ASP A 439 29.36 -0.53 8.27
N THR A 440 29.91 -0.96 9.40
CA THR A 440 31.12 -1.81 9.39
C THR A 440 30.80 -3.23 8.91
N GLY A 441 29.68 -3.80 9.37
CA GLY A 441 29.24 -5.13 8.98
C GLY A 441 28.93 -5.25 7.50
N ILE A 442 28.07 -4.37 6.98
CA ILE A 442 27.74 -4.33 5.54
C ILE A 442 28.99 -4.00 4.73
N GLY A 443 29.80 -3.05 5.20
CA GLY A 443 31.06 -2.71 4.55
C GLY A 443 31.99 -3.91 4.39
N ASN A 444 32.13 -4.76 5.41
CA ASN A 444 32.98 -5.94 5.39
C ASN A 444 32.39 -7.08 4.55
N LEU A 445 31.06 -7.24 4.56
CA LEU A 445 30.38 -8.24 3.74
C LEU A 445 30.69 -8.02 2.25
N PHE A 446 30.51 -6.80 1.77
CA PHE A 446 30.66 -6.48 0.35
C PHE A 446 32.11 -6.17 -0.07
N ASP A 447 33.04 -6.06 0.89
CA ASP A 447 34.46 -5.88 0.59
C ASP A 447 35.11 -7.20 0.16
N ASP A 448 35.44 -7.35 -1.13
CA ASP A 448 36.08 -8.57 -1.65
C ASP A 448 35.24 -9.86 -1.44
N TRP A 449 33.93 -9.79 -1.71
CA TRP A 449 33.02 -10.94 -1.59
C TRP A 449 33.13 -11.92 -2.78
N LYS A 450 34.30 -12.52 -2.96
CA LYS A 450 34.66 -13.30 -4.16
C LYS A 450 33.72 -14.44 -4.54
N ILE A 451 33.08 -15.07 -3.55
CA ILE A 451 32.21 -16.22 -3.78
C ILE A 451 30.86 -15.84 -4.38
N ASN A 452 30.45 -14.58 -4.25
CA ASN A 452 29.18 -14.08 -4.76
C ASN A 452 29.44 -13.21 -6.00
N HIS A 453 28.59 -13.35 -7.01
CA HIS A 453 28.75 -12.65 -8.29
C HIS A 453 27.81 -11.43 -8.46
N GLY A 454 27.23 -10.96 -7.36
CA GLY A 454 26.33 -9.81 -7.32
C GLY A 454 24.87 -10.22 -7.05
N LEU A 455 24.16 -9.31 -6.38
CA LEU A 455 22.76 -9.51 -5.99
C LEU A 455 21.80 -8.84 -6.99
N HIS A 456 20.69 -9.50 -7.27
CA HIS A 456 19.59 -8.98 -8.09
C HIS A 456 18.60 -8.14 -7.28
N SER A 457 18.42 -8.44 -5.99
CA SER A 457 17.52 -7.70 -5.11
C SER A 457 18.19 -7.45 -3.76
N ILE A 458 18.23 -6.18 -3.35
CA ILE A 458 18.72 -5.78 -2.03
C ILE A 458 17.66 -4.92 -1.34
N ASN A 459 17.31 -5.29 -0.12
CA ASN A 459 16.45 -4.48 0.74
C ASN A 459 17.14 -4.24 2.09
N ILE A 460 17.46 -2.97 2.34
CA ILE A 460 18.05 -2.46 3.59
C ILE A 460 17.17 -1.35 4.19
N GLU A 461 15.86 -1.43 3.93
CA GLU A 461 14.90 -0.49 4.47
C GLU A 461 15.06 -0.36 5.99
N ARG A 462 15.09 0.89 6.48
CA ARG A 462 15.17 1.23 7.91
C ARG A 462 16.42 0.67 8.63
N CYS A 463 17.45 0.25 7.92
CA CYS A 463 18.79 0.03 8.49
C CYS A 463 19.46 1.39 8.77
N ILE A 464 19.04 2.05 9.84
CA ILE A 464 19.37 3.46 10.14
C ILE A 464 20.85 3.72 10.43
N SER A 465 21.61 2.67 10.78
CA SER A 465 23.04 2.75 11.11
C SER A 465 23.95 2.76 9.88
N LEU A 466 23.41 2.49 8.68
CA LEU A 466 24.19 2.43 7.44
C LEU A 466 24.46 3.82 6.85
N GLY A 467 25.68 4.02 6.34
CA GLY A 467 26.13 5.25 5.72
C GLY A 467 26.79 5.05 4.35
N ASP A 468 27.40 6.11 3.83
CA ASP A 468 27.93 6.16 2.46
C ASP A 468 28.98 5.06 2.16
N LYS A 469 29.83 4.71 3.12
CA LYS A 469 30.95 3.79 2.89
C LYS A 469 30.46 2.37 2.59
N SER A 470 29.59 1.83 3.44
CA SER A 470 29.06 0.48 3.28
C SER A 470 28.14 0.35 2.07
N VAL A 471 27.23 1.32 1.91
CA VAL A 471 26.29 1.36 0.80
C VAL A 471 27.05 1.49 -0.53
N PHE A 472 28.14 2.28 -0.59
CA PHE A 472 28.97 2.34 -1.79
C PHE A 472 29.55 0.97 -2.14
N LYS A 473 30.18 0.26 -1.19
CA LYS A 473 30.76 -1.07 -1.45
C LYS A 473 29.71 -2.08 -1.91
N MET A 474 28.54 -2.06 -1.26
CA MET A 474 27.40 -2.90 -1.61
C MET A 474 26.92 -2.66 -3.05
N LEU A 475 26.79 -1.40 -3.44
CA LEU A 475 26.35 -1.02 -4.78
C LEU A 475 27.44 -1.27 -5.83
N GLU A 476 28.70 -1.01 -5.52
CA GLU A 476 29.83 -1.30 -6.41
C GLU A 476 29.92 -2.80 -6.73
N HIS A 477 29.77 -3.65 -5.71
CA HIS A 477 29.76 -5.10 -5.87
C HIS A 477 28.63 -5.61 -6.78
N SER A 478 27.41 -5.09 -6.62
CA SER A 478 26.21 -5.64 -7.27
C SER A 478 25.71 -4.84 -8.48
N CYS A 479 26.41 -3.77 -8.89
CA CYS A 479 25.89 -2.80 -9.87
C CYS A 479 25.44 -3.42 -11.21
N GLU A 480 26.15 -4.41 -11.72
CA GLU A 480 25.87 -5.07 -13.01
C GLU A 480 24.60 -5.95 -12.99
N THR A 481 24.29 -6.57 -11.84
CA THR A 481 23.22 -7.56 -11.70
C THR A 481 21.97 -7.03 -11.00
N LEU A 482 22.08 -5.92 -10.26
CA LEU A 482 21.00 -5.39 -9.45
C LEU A 482 19.79 -4.98 -10.28
N VAL A 483 18.61 -5.52 -9.94
CA VAL A 483 17.32 -5.27 -10.57
C VAL A 483 16.39 -4.48 -9.66
N GLN A 484 16.42 -4.75 -8.35
CA GLN A 484 15.59 -4.10 -7.34
C GLN A 484 16.43 -3.65 -6.14
N LEU A 485 16.24 -2.41 -5.72
CA LEU A 485 16.94 -1.84 -4.58
C LEU A 485 15.97 -1.04 -3.70
N ASN A 486 15.90 -1.40 -2.42
CA ASN A 486 15.18 -0.64 -1.41
C ASN A 486 16.16 -0.14 -0.34
N MET A 487 16.32 1.19 -0.27
CA MET A 487 17.11 1.91 0.73
C MET A 487 16.24 2.94 1.47
N ASN A 488 14.93 2.67 1.58
CA ASN A 488 14.00 3.54 2.26
C ASN A 488 14.44 3.77 3.70
N SER A 489 14.40 5.01 4.16
CA SER A 489 14.72 5.40 5.54
C SER A 489 16.17 5.08 5.98
N VAL A 490 17.10 4.89 5.04
CA VAL A 490 18.55 4.84 5.35
C VAL A 490 19.09 6.27 5.45
N LYS A 491 19.05 6.82 6.66
CA LYS A 491 19.14 8.27 6.89
C LYS A 491 20.55 8.86 6.75
N ASN A 492 21.60 8.06 6.96
CA ASN A 492 22.99 8.56 6.97
C ASN A 492 23.64 8.56 5.57
N ILE A 493 22.85 8.32 4.52
CA ILE A 493 23.30 8.49 3.14
C ILE A 493 23.37 9.97 2.80
N SER A 494 24.51 10.42 2.29
CA SER A 494 24.78 11.79 1.86
C SER A 494 24.78 11.91 0.32
N LYS A 495 24.81 13.16 -0.17
CA LYS A 495 24.96 13.43 -1.61
C LYS A 495 26.30 12.98 -2.17
N HIS A 496 27.32 12.83 -1.32
CA HIS A 496 28.65 12.41 -1.74
C HIS A 496 28.63 10.99 -2.33
N LEU A 497 27.85 10.07 -1.75
CA LEU A 497 27.62 8.74 -2.31
C LEU A 497 27.18 8.80 -3.77
N PHE A 498 26.10 9.52 -4.05
CA PHE A 498 25.54 9.64 -5.41
C PHE A 498 26.53 10.32 -6.36
N GLY A 499 27.26 11.34 -5.91
CA GLY A 499 28.31 11.99 -6.70
C GLY A 499 29.46 11.04 -7.04
N LYS A 500 29.83 10.13 -6.13
CA LYS A 500 30.84 9.10 -6.36
C LYS A 500 30.33 8.03 -7.33
N LEU A 501 29.15 7.45 -7.07
CA LEU A 501 28.49 6.47 -7.96
C LEU A 501 28.37 7.01 -9.38
N SER A 502 28.04 8.29 -9.53
CA SER A 502 27.93 8.96 -10.81
C SER A 502 29.20 8.96 -11.66
N ARG A 503 30.38 8.73 -11.07
CA ARG A 503 31.68 8.71 -11.75
C ARG A 503 32.24 7.30 -11.94
N THR A 504 31.76 6.34 -11.16
CA THR A 504 32.40 5.02 -11.02
C THR A 504 31.52 3.86 -11.45
N THR A 505 30.19 4.00 -11.45
CA THR A 505 29.25 2.88 -11.59
C THR A 505 28.09 3.21 -12.51
N VAL A 506 27.56 2.18 -13.17
CA VAL A 506 26.30 2.21 -13.93
C VAL A 506 25.47 1.00 -13.46
N PHE A 507 24.16 1.14 -13.44
CA PHE A 507 23.22 0.07 -13.07
C PHE A 507 22.41 -0.34 -14.31
N PRO A 508 22.96 -1.18 -15.20
CA PRO A 508 22.35 -1.48 -16.49
C PRO A 508 21.04 -2.28 -16.39
N SER A 509 20.81 -2.94 -15.26
CA SER A 509 19.69 -3.87 -15.04
C SER A 509 18.66 -3.38 -14.02
N LEU A 510 18.93 -2.27 -13.32
CA LEU A 510 18.07 -1.78 -12.23
C LEU A 510 16.74 -1.25 -12.79
N THR A 511 15.62 -1.81 -12.33
CA THR A 511 14.26 -1.48 -12.77
C THR A 511 13.41 -0.83 -11.68
N SER A 512 13.68 -1.10 -10.40
CA SER A 512 12.97 -0.52 -9.26
C SER A 512 13.94 -0.01 -8.19
N LEU A 513 13.75 1.24 -7.77
CA LEU A 513 14.54 1.88 -6.71
C LEU A 513 13.62 2.61 -5.72
N ASP A 514 13.68 2.24 -4.45
CA ASP A 514 13.08 3.02 -3.36
C ASP A 514 14.17 3.71 -2.54
N VAL A 515 14.14 5.05 -2.55
CA VAL A 515 14.98 5.93 -1.73
C VAL A 515 14.12 6.90 -0.90
N GLY A 516 12.90 6.47 -0.56
CA GLY A 516 11.99 7.18 0.30
C GLY A 516 12.64 7.52 1.64
N PHE A 517 12.32 8.70 2.15
CA PHE A 517 12.80 9.25 3.42
C PHE A 517 14.33 9.45 3.52
N VAL A 518 15.10 9.27 2.44
CA VAL A 518 16.54 9.55 2.35
C VAL A 518 16.76 11.05 2.08
N ARG A 519 17.03 11.82 3.16
CA ARG A 519 17.04 13.30 3.16
C ARG A 519 18.01 13.97 2.18
N SER A 520 19.05 13.25 1.77
CA SER A 520 20.05 13.76 0.83
C SER A 520 19.57 13.77 -0.62
N VAL A 521 18.50 13.02 -0.95
CA VAL A 521 17.93 12.95 -2.29
C VAL A 521 17.15 14.21 -2.63
N ASP A 522 17.59 14.90 -3.68
CA ASP A 522 16.98 16.09 -4.25
C ASP A 522 17.02 16.05 -5.78
N ASP A 523 16.58 17.12 -6.44
CA ASP A 523 16.54 17.25 -7.90
C ASP A 523 17.87 16.89 -8.59
N SER A 524 19.01 17.25 -7.98
CA SER A 524 20.33 16.93 -8.53
C SER A 524 20.65 15.44 -8.45
N VAL A 525 20.25 14.79 -7.36
CA VAL A 525 20.41 13.34 -7.17
C VAL A 525 19.47 12.57 -8.10
N LEU A 526 18.25 13.04 -8.33
CA LEU A 526 17.33 12.43 -9.29
C LEU A 526 17.91 12.43 -10.71
N ALA A 527 18.55 13.52 -11.13
CA ALA A 527 19.24 13.59 -12.42
C ALA A 527 20.41 12.61 -12.51
N ILE A 528 21.17 12.44 -11.42
CA ILE A 528 22.23 11.43 -11.34
C ILE A 528 21.65 10.02 -11.48
N ILE A 529 20.64 9.66 -10.67
CA ILE A 529 19.99 8.35 -10.69
C ILE A 529 19.43 8.04 -12.08
N SER A 530 18.74 9.00 -12.69
CA SER A 530 18.19 8.86 -14.04
C SER A 530 19.25 8.55 -15.09
N ARG A 531 20.47 9.07 -14.92
CA ARG A 531 21.60 8.87 -15.86
C ARG A 531 22.29 7.53 -15.63
N ILE A 532 22.59 7.16 -14.38
CA ILE A 532 23.34 5.94 -14.07
C ILE A 532 22.46 4.68 -14.10
N CYS A 533 21.14 4.81 -14.07
CA CYS A 533 20.20 3.69 -14.13
C CYS A 533 19.36 3.78 -15.43
N PRO A 534 19.88 3.36 -16.60
CA PRO A 534 19.21 3.53 -17.89
C PRO A 534 17.90 2.73 -18.03
N LYS A 535 17.74 1.62 -17.30
CA LYS A 535 16.53 0.76 -17.33
C LYS A 535 15.55 0.93 -16.16
N LEU A 536 15.83 1.84 -15.22
CA LEU A 536 14.94 2.15 -14.09
C LEU A 536 13.52 2.52 -14.55
N GLU A 537 12.52 1.79 -14.11
CA GLU A 537 11.13 2.05 -14.51
C GLU A 537 10.39 2.81 -13.42
N ILE A 538 10.69 2.46 -12.16
CA ILE A 538 10.03 2.97 -10.95
C ILE A 538 11.08 3.52 -9.98
N LEU A 539 10.90 4.78 -9.58
CA LEU A 539 11.69 5.46 -8.56
C LEU A 539 10.76 6.03 -7.48
N GLU A 540 10.84 5.49 -6.27
CA GLU A 540 10.05 5.92 -5.11
C GLU A 540 10.87 6.88 -4.23
N ILE A 541 10.32 8.07 -3.97
CA ILE A 541 11.01 9.18 -3.28
C ILE A 541 10.14 9.81 -2.19
N TYR A 542 9.20 9.06 -1.64
CA TYR A 542 8.29 9.55 -0.59
C TYR A 542 9.04 10.22 0.56
N GLY A 543 8.55 11.38 1.01
CA GLY A 543 9.15 12.11 2.13
C GLY A 543 10.46 12.84 1.81
N ASN A 544 10.94 12.81 0.55
CA ASN A 544 12.09 13.58 0.10
C ASN A 544 11.65 14.97 -0.39
N ASN A 545 11.38 15.87 0.56
CA ASN A 545 10.80 17.19 0.29
C ASN A 545 11.65 18.12 -0.59
N ARG A 546 12.89 17.74 -0.92
CA ARG A 546 13.79 18.48 -1.81
C ARG A 546 13.70 18.04 -3.27
N CYS A 547 12.84 17.07 -3.57
CA CYS A 547 12.50 16.65 -4.92
C CYS A 547 11.28 17.45 -5.41
N THR A 548 11.50 18.35 -6.35
CA THR A 548 10.52 19.32 -6.86
C THR A 548 10.08 18.98 -8.29
N ASP A 549 9.19 19.80 -8.85
CA ASP A 549 8.78 19.76 -10.26
C ASP A 549 9.91 20.15 -11.23
N LYS A 550 11.00 20.75 -10.74
CA LYS A 550 12.18 21.13 -11.53
C LYS A 550 13.17 19.99 -11.75
N ALA A 551 12.96 18.83 -11.11
CA ALA A 551 13.82 17.67 -11.27
C ALA A 551 13.91 17.23 -12.73
N LEU A 552 15.14 17.03 -13.21
CA LEU A 552 15.40 16.55 -14.57
C LEU A 552 15.67 15.05 -14.54
N PHE A 553 14.84 14.29 -15.24
CA PHE A 553 15.01 12.86 -15.44
C PHE A 553 14.37 12.44 -16.77
N ARG A 554 14.71 11.25 -17.26
CA ARG A 554 14.21 10.74 -18.54
C ARG A 554 12.71 10.49 -18.52
N GLU A 555 12.07 10.71 -19.68
CA GLU A 555 10.61 10.67 -19.82
C GLU A 555 9.99 9.30 -19.48
N ASN A 556 10.72 8.21 -19.69
CA ASN A 556 10.25 6.86 -19.41
C ASN A 556 10.48 6.40 -17.96
N LEU A 557 11.02 7.25 -17.07
CA LEU A 557 11.16 6.96 -15.65
C LEU A 557 9.93 7.46 -14.88
N THR A 558 9.32 6.55 -14.10
CA THR A 558 8.17 6.87 -13.26
C THR A 558 8.66 7.24 -11.88
N VAL A 559 8.57 8.52 -11.53
CA VAL A 559 8.93 9.01 -10.19
C VAL A 559 7.67 9.15 -9.35
N ILE A 560 7.65 8.48 -8.20
CA ILE A 560 6.49 8.37 -7.32
C ILE A 560 6.83 8.99 -5.96
N GLY A 561 5.87 9.71 -5.38
CA GLY A 561 5.99 10.25 -4.03
C GLY A 561 6.57 11.67 -3.95
N ARG A 562 6.53 12.45 -5.04
CA ARG A 562 6.82 13.89 -4.95
C ARG A 562 5.71 14.58 -4.17
N GLN A 563 6.09 15.65 -3.49
CA GLN A 563 5.12 16.45 -2.76
C GLN A 563 4.07 17.06 -3.71
N THR A 564 4.46 17.41 -4.94
CA THR A 564 3.54 17.90 -5.99
C THR A 564 2.55 16.85 -6.47
N ASP A 565 2.84 15.56 -6.33
CA ASP A 565 1.91 14.48 -6.69
C ASP A 565 0.85 14.26 -5.59
N SER A 566 1.04 14.85 -4.40
CA SER A 566 0.20 14.69 -3.20
C SER A 566 -0.70 15.89 -2.91
N ILE A 567 -0.74 16.93 -3.75
CA ILE A 567 -1.45 18.22 -3.53
C ILE A 567 -2.59 18.42 -4.52
#